data_AF-A0AAI9WP44-F1
#
_entry.id   AF-A0AAI9WP44-F1
#
_cell.length_a   1.000
_cell.length_b   1.000
_cell.length_c   1.000
_cell.angle_alpha   90.00
_cell.angle_beta   90.00
_cell.angle_gamma   90.00
#
_symmetry.space_group_name_H-M   'P 1'
#
loop_
_entity.id
_entity.type
_entity.pdbx_description
1 polymer ?
#
loop_
_entity_poly.entity_id
_entity_poly.type
_entity_poly.pdbx_seq_one_letter_code
_entity_poly.pdbx_strand_id
1 'polypeptide(L)'
;MPMTESFPYKKTRNPAADSSLENGEGRGPDSCVTGRVNTSAWALLRLAGPIFLANLSVICSSTLDTVMAGRLSAVDMAGVALGMAVASWISISLSGVLQGIAPVAGFSYGAKKFREVGIELHHALILALIFCVPGVIGTAAADFWCTFAELDADAAVVAQNYLWASAFALPPILLARCFISVNAAVNHPQAAMIITAVMLALKVPLNEIFMKGWGAIPAMGGAGAAVSTAILSWGALVAYWLYWKTAPDFAAMRPTRRPKIALSNFESLLRIGFPIGVAGFFEMTSFTMMTILLARLGESVISGHQIVANLVYLYYVLPLAIGLAGTVLVSQCLGAKQPQQARNLSLRVLKVAGLCALLLGTVSILFREEIANLYSNDPQVVGWAVAIIGYAAIYHFFDAMQVAGNCLLRGYQITFLPMVVHALMTCCGGLGVGYILAYQGIAFIKPLGLQGFWIGSCVGLALAAFFIVPFAVRTANVQAHRSRWDLRIQKPHRRRLASTTAMRGSLRFLKIRRLMDCLLQNWKSKE
;
A
#
# COMPACT_ATOMS: atom_id res chain seq x y z
N MET A 1 -14.22 -41.74 41.17
CA MET A 1 -14.99 -41.21 42.32
C MET A 1 -14.34 -41.75 43.60
N PRO A 2 -14.25 -41.00 44.72
CA PRO A 2 -14.80 -39.68 45.08
C PRO A 2 -13.69 -38.59 45.26
N MET A 3 -13.94 -37.27 45.16
CA MET A 3 -14.32 -36.29 46.22
C MET A 3 -13.41 -36.37 47.48
N THR A 4 -12.78 -35.33 48.04
CA THR A 4 -13.06 -33.89 48.25
C THR A 4 -11.85 -33.28 48.98
N GLU A 5 -11.50 -31.99 48.80
CA GLU A 5 -11.12 -31.09 49.92
C GLU A 5 -10.90 -29.63 49.46
N SER A 6 -11.05 -28.72 50.41
CA SER A 6 -11.57 -27.36 50.24
C SER A 6 -10.78 -26.33 51.08
N PHE A 7 -10.42 -25.18 50.46
CA PHE A 7 -10.05 -23.86 51.07
C PHE A 7 -8.79 -23.77 51.98
N PRO A 8 -8.20 -22.57 52.30
CA PRO A 8 -8.56 -21.18 51.97
C PRO A 8 -7.40 -20.25 51.47
N TYR A 9 -7.76 -19.17 50.76
CA TYR A 9 -6.86 -18.04 50.40
C TYR A 9 -6.84 -16.99 51.52
N LYS A 10 -5.70 -16.85 52.21
CA LYS A 10 -5.48 -15.87 53.29
C LYS A 10 -4.84 -14.60 52.72
N LYS A 11 -5.50 -13.48 52.98
CA LYS A 11 -5.18 -12.10 52.56
C LYS A 11 -4.17 -11.50 53.55
N THR A 12 -2.96 -11.17 53.12
CA THR A 12 -2.03 -10.31 53.87
C THR A 12 -1.75 -9.04 53.07
N ARG A 13 -2.46 -7.97 53.43
CA ARG A 13 -2.20 -6.57 53.03
C ARG A 13 -1.04 -6.08 53.89
N ASN A 14 0.04 -5.59 53.27
CA ASN A 14 1.10 -4.86 53.96
C ASN A 14 0.94 -3.35 53.68
N PRO A 15 0.67 -2.47 54.67
CA PRO A 15 0.31 -1.07 54.44
C PRO A 15 1.49 -0.12 54.16
N ALA A 16 2.73 -0.62 54.11
CA ALA A 16 3.92 0.22 53.98
C ALA A 16 4.41 0.42 52.53
N ALA A 17 3.78 -0.20 51.53
CA ALA A 17 4.17 -0.08 50.12
C ALA A 17 3.37 0.98 49.33
N ASP A 18 2.32 1.57 49.93
CA ASP A 18 1.44 2.53 49.26
C ASP A 18 1.87 4.00 49.42
N SER A 19 2.93 4.31 50.17
CA SER A 19 3.36 5.70 50.43
C SER A 19 4.56 6.20 49.61
N SER A 20 5.16 5.35 48.77
CA SER A 20 6.31 5.71 47.91
C SER A 20 5.98 5.82 46.42
N LEU A 21 4.69 5.80 46.05
CA LEU A 21 4.23 5.94 44.66
C LEU A 21 3.61 7.32 44.34
N GLU A 22 3.59 8.26 45.28
CA GLU A 22 2.89 9.54 45.08
C GLU A 22 3.77 10.73 44.63
N ASN A 23 5.10 10.62 44.56
CA ASN A 23 5.95 11.78 44.24
C ASN A 23 7.08 11.48 43.25
N GLY A 24 6.73 10.93 42.08
CA GLY A 24 7.65 10.79 40.95
C GLY A 24 6.98 11.27 39.67
N GLU A 25 7.33 12.47 39.21
CA GLU A 25 6.99 13.03 37.89
C GLU A 25 7.54 12.15 36.76
N GLY A 26 6.87 11.04 36.49
CA GLY A 26 7.05 10.21 35.31
C GLY A 26 5.99 10.59 34.28
N ARG A 27 6.40 11.10 33.12
CA ARG A 27 5.56 11.20 31.92
C ARG A 27 5.17 9.79 31.44
N GLY A 28 4.18 9.19 32.11
CA GLY A 28 3.47 7.97 31.73
C GLY A 28 2.24 8.27 30.86
N PRO A 29 1.65 7.25 30.21
CA PRO A 29 0.79 7.37 29.03
C PRO A 29 -0.66 7.72 29.37
N ASP A 30 -0.89 8.85 30.05
CA ASP A 30 -2.23 9.31 30.41
C ASP A 30 -2.94 10.14 29.33
N SER A 31 -2.34 10.26 28.12
CA SER A 31 -3.01 10.86 26.96
C SER A 31 -4.06 9.96 26.28
N CYS A 32 -4.35 8.76 26.81
CA CYS A 32 -5.24 7.78 26.18
C CYS A 32 -6.70 7.79 26.65
N VAL A 33 -7.14 8.76 27.46
CA VAL A 33 -8.44 8.72 28.17
C VAL A 33 -9.62 9.39 27.42
N THR A 34 -9.48 9.75 26.14
CA THR A 34 -10.66 9.97 25.28
C THR A 34 -10.52 9.18 23.98
N GLY A 35 -11.32 8.11 23.83
CA GLY A 35 -11.32 7.21 22.68
C GLY A 35 -11.85 7.81 21.38
N ARG A 36 -11.33 8.96 20.95
CA ARG A 36 -11.48 9.50 19.60
C ARG A 36 -10.16 9.34 18.88
N VAL A 37 -10.16 8.67 17.74
CA VAL A 37 -9.01 8.69 16.84
C VAL A 37 -8.76 10.15 16.47
N ASN A 38 -7.54 10.64 16.62
CA ASN A 38 -7.23 12.03 16.29
C ASN A 38 -7.35 12.20 14.77
N THR A 39 -8.47 12.72 14.29
CA THR A 39 -8.81 12.83 12.86
C THR A 39 -8.25 14.10 12.21
N SER A 40 -7.46 14.89 12.95
CA SER A 40 -6.93 16.18 12.51
C SER A 40 -6.02 16.03 11.27
N ALA A 41 -5.98 17.05 10.39
CA ALA A 41 -5.12 17.03 9.21
C ALA A 41 -3.63 16.83 9.59
N TRP A 42 -3.22 17.38 10.73
CA TRP A 42 -1.87 17.18 11.27
C TRP A 42 -1.58 15.72 11.67
N ALA A 43 -2.57 15.00 12.22
CA ALA A 43 -2.40 13.58 12.56
C ALA A 43 -2.26 12.72 11.29
N LEU A 44 -2.99 13.06 10.22
CA LEU A 44 -2.83 12.45 8.91
C LEU A 44 -1.43 12.71 8.35
N LEU A 45 -0.94 13.96 8.39
CA LEU A 45 0.39 14.32 7.91
C LEU A 45 1.51 13.66 8.72
N ARG A 46 1.35 13.53 10.04
CA ARG A 46 2.30 12.84 10.92
C ARG A 46 2.44 11.35 10.59
N LEU A 47 1.37 10.73 10.09
CA LEU A 47 1.39 9.33 9.64
C LEU A 47 1.88 9.21 8.19
N ALA A 48 1.46 10.14 7.32
CA ALA A 48 1.83 10.16 5.90
C ALA A 48 3.32 10.49 5.69
N GLY A 49 3.92 11.37 6.51
CA GLY A 49 5.34 11.76 6.38
C GLY A 49 6.31 10.58 6.43
N PRO A 50 6.27 9.73 7.47
CA PRO A 50 7.11 8.53 7.52
C PRO A 50 6.83 7.53 6.41
N ILE A 51 5.56 7.37 6.00
CA ILE A 51 5.19 6.49 4.88
C ILE A 51 5.75 7.03 3.56
N PHE A 52 5.70 8.34 3.35
CA PHE A 52 6.27 9.02 2.19
C PHE A 52 7.79 8.80 2.13
N LEU A 53 8.50 9.08 3.23
CA LEU A 53 9.95 8.89 3.32
C LEU A 53 10.36 7.42 3.12
N ALA A 54 9.57 6.46 3.61
CA ALA A 54 9.83 5.05 3.39
C ALA A 54 9.69 4.66 1.90
N ASN A 55 8.60 5.07 1.23
CA ASN A 55 8.43 4.76 -0.20
C ASN A 55 9.40 5.54 -1.09
N LEU A 56 9.73 6.78 -0.74
CA LEU A 56 10.77 7.55 -1.42
C LEU A 56 12.13 6.85 -1.32
N SER A 57 12.47 6.30 -0.15
CA SER A 57 13.71 5.54 0.04
C SER A 57 13.78 4.29 -0.86
N VAL A 58 12.65 3.62 -1.09
CA VAL A 58 12.58 2.48 -2.02
C VAL A 58 12.84 2.92 -3.46
N ILE A 59 12.27 4.05 -3.90
CA ILE A 59 12.51 4.57 -5.25
C ILE A 59 13.96 5.03 -5.41
N CYS A 60 14.49 5.79 -4.45
CA CYS A 60 15.89 6.21 -4.46
C CYS A 60 16.83 5.01 -4.51
N SER A 61 16.51 3.91 -3.81
CA SER A 61 17.26 2.66 -3.85
C SER A 61 17.34 2.09 -5.27
N SER A 62 16.23 2.06 -6.02
CA SER A 62 16.23 1.62 -7.42
C SER A 62 16.94 2.60 -8.34
N THR A 63 16.79 3.91 -8.14
CA THR A 63 17.49 4.93 -8.95
C THR A 63 19.01 4.84 -8.77
N LEU A 64 19.49 4.58 -7.55
CA LEU A 64 20.91 4.41 -7.27
C LEU A 64 21.50 3.22 -8.02
N ASP A 65 20.78 2.10 -8.12
CA ASP A 65 21.23 0.94 -8.89
C ASP A 65 21.44 1.29 -10.36
N THR A 66 20.47 2.00 -10.96
CA THR A 66 20.57 2.45 -12.35
C THR A 66 21.71 3.45 -12.56
N VAL A 67 21.90 4.42 -11.67
CA VAL A 67 22.98 5.41 -11.81
C VAL A 67 24.36 4.76 -11.65
N MET A 68 24.50 3.83 -10.70
CA MET A 68 25.78 3.17 -10.42
C MET A 68 26.13 2.17 -11.52
N ALA A 69 25.18 1.38 -12.00
CA ALA A 69 25.46 0.46 -13.09
C ALA A 69 25.73 1.24 -14.40
N GLY A 70 25.21 2.47 -14.55
CA GLY A 70 25.50 3.38 -15.66
C GLY A 70 26.94 3.82 -15.78
N ARG A 71 27.68 3.76 -14.68
CA ARG A 71 29.09 4.15 -14.63
C ARG A 71 30.05 2.99 -14.91
N LEU A 72 29.57 1.74 -14.95
CA LEU A 72 30.41 0.56 -15.19
C LEU A 72 30.59 0.27 -16.67
N SER A 73 29.49 0.02 -17.39
CA SER A 73 29.50 -0.28 -18.82
C SER A 73 28.08 -0.21 -19.40
N ALA A 74 27.98 0.09 -20.70
CA ALA A 74 26.71 0.09 -21.43
C ALA A 74 26.07 -1.32 -21.50
N VAL A 75 26.89 -2.37 -21.52
CA VAL A 75 26.42 -3.78 -21.52
C VAL A 75 25.83 -4.16 -20.16
N ASP A 76 26.50 -3.78 -19.07
CA ASP A 76 26.01 -3.98 -17.71
C ASP A 76 24.70 -3.23 -17.46
N MET A 77 24.57 -2.03 -18.04
CA MET A 77 23.34 -1.24 -17.97
C MET A 77 22.14 -1.94 -18.58
N ALA A 78 22.28 -2.44 -19.80
CA ALA A 78 21.18 -3.09 -20.51
C ALA A 78 20.70 -4.34 -19.74
N GLY A 79 21.63 -5.16 -19.25
CA GLY A 79 21.31 -6.36 -18.48
C GLY A 79 20.62 -6.03 -17.14
N VAL A 80 21.13 -5.05 -16.40
CA VAL A 80 20.57 -4.61 -15.11
C VAL A 80 19.19 -3.96 -15.29
N ALA A 81 18.99 -3.15 -16.33
CA ALA A 81 17.70 -2.51 -16.60
C ALA A 81 16.59 -3.54 -16.86
N LEU A 82 16.87 -4.57 -17.67
CA LEU A 82 15.92 -5.67 -17.90
C LEU A 82 15.64 -6.44 -16.61
N GLY A 83 16.70 -6.83 -15.89
CA GLY A 83 16.58 -7.57 -14.64
C GLY A 83 15.76 -6.81 -13.58
N MET A 84 16.01 -5.50 -13.44
CA MET A 84 15.24 -4.61 -12.57
C MET A 84 13.77 -4.51 -12.99
N ALA A 85 13.48 -4.36 -14.28
CA ALA A 85 12.11 -4.24 -14.77
C ALA A 85 11.28 -5.50 -14.44
N VAL A 86 11.81 -6.68 -14.78
CA VAL A 86 11.15 -7.97 -14.51
C VAL A 86 11.01 -8.21 -13.00
N ALA A 87 12.08 -7.99 -12.22
CA ALA A 87 12.04 -8.18 -10.77
C ALA A 87 11.04 -7.20 -10.10
N SER A 88 10.95 -5.96 -10.57
CA SER A 88 10.01 -4.96 -10.06
C SER A 88 8.57 -5.31 -10.39
N TRP A 89 8.29 -5.78 -11.61
CA TRP A 89 6.96 -6.25 -12.02
C TRP A 89 6.43 -7.36 -11.11
N ILE A 90 7.23 -8.40 -10.90
CA ILE A 90 6.85 -9.53 -10.05
C ILE A 90 6.70 -9.07 -8.59
N SER A 91 7.68 -8.31 -8.09
CA SER A 91 7.71 -7.86 -6.70
C SER A 91 6.55 -6.94 -6.33
N ILE A 92 6.19 -6.00 -7.20
CA ILE A 92 5.09 -5.04 -6.95
C ILE A 92 3.73 -5.75 -7.02
N SER A 93 3.55 -6.67 -7.96
CA SER A 93 2.32 -7.46 -8.10
C SER A 93 2.06 -8.30 -6.85
N LEU A 94 3.08 -9.03 -6.37
CA LEU A 94 2.98 -9.88 -5.18
C LEU A 94 2.87 -9.05 -3.89
N SER A 95 3.68 -8.00 -3.76
CA SER A 95 3.60 -7.06 -2.62
C SER A 95 2.24 -6.38 -2.56
N GLY A 96 1.62 -6.09 -3.71
CA GLY A 96 0.27 -5.56 -3.83
C GLY A 96 -0.76 -6.42 -3.12
N VAL A 97 -0.67 -7.75 -3.24
CA VAL A 97 -1.55 -8.69 -2.53
C VAL A 97 -1.38 -8.57 -1.02
N LEU A 98 -0.14 -8.48 -0.55
CA LEU A 98 0.17 -8.39 0.87
C LEU A 98 -0.25 -7.06 1.50
N GLN A 99 -0.37 -5.97 0.74
CA GLN A 99 -0.88 -4.68 1.23
C GLN A 99 -2.33 -4.75 1.73
N GLY A 100 -3.09 -5.80 1.37
CA GLY A 100 -4.42 -6.05 1.90
C GLY A 100 -4.47 -6.27 3.43
N ILE A 101 -3.35 -6.59 4.07
CA ILE A 101 -3.30 -6.73 5.54
C ILE A 101 -3.50 -5.39 6.26
N ALA A 102 -3.04 -4.27 5.69
CA ALA A 102 -3.09 -2.97 6.35
C ALA A 102 -4.52 -2.57 6.82
N PRO A 103 -5.57 -2.65 5.97
CA PRO A 103 -6.93 -2.35 6.42
C PRO A 103 -7.52 -3.39 7.38
N VAL A 104 -7.16 -4.66 7.25
CA VAL A 104 -7.65 -5.75 8.14
C VAL A 104 -7.06 -5.57 9.55
N ALA A 105 -5.74 -5.41 9.63
CA ALA A 105 -5.03 -5.12 10.87
C ALA A 105 -5.48 -3.80 11.50
N GLY A 106 -5.71 -2.77 10.69
CA GLY A 106 -6.22 -1.47 11.15
C GLY A 106 -7.61 -1.58 11.77
N PHE A 107 -8.49 -2.42 11.20
CA PHE A 107 -9.82 -2.67 11.74
C PHE A 107 -9.77 -3.39 13.09
N SER A 108 -8.99 -4.47 13.20
CA SER A 108 -8.82 -5.23 14.45
C SER A 108 -8.15 -4.40 15.54
N TYR A 109 -7.18 -3.56 15.17
CA TYR A 109 -6.57 -2.57 16.07
C TYR A 109 -7.59 -1.54 16.60
N GLY A 110 -8.40 -0.96 15.71
CA GLY A 110 -9.47 -0.03 16.08
C GLY A 110 -10.54 -0.65 16.99
N ALA A 111 -10.80 -1.95 16.81
CA ALA A 111 -11.71 -2.74 17.66
C ALA A 111 -11.12 -3.10 19.04
N LYS A 112 -9.88 -2.68 19.34
CA LYS A 112 -9.09 -3.05 20.54
C LYS A 112 -8.82 -4.55 20.67
N LYS A 113 -8.81 -5.27 19.55
CA LYS A 113 -8.54 -6.70 19.50
C LYS A 113 -7.09 -6.97 19.09
N PHE A 114 -6.16 -6.52 19.93
CA PHE A 114 -4.72 -6.55 19.66
C PHE A 114 -4.18 -7.96 19.34
N ARG A 115 -4.76 -9.00 19.95
CA ARG A 115 -4.40 -10.39 19.66
C ARG A 115 -4.79 -10.84 18.26
N GLU A 116 -5.90 -10.33 17.70
CA GLU A 116 -6.31 -10.66 16.32
C GLU A 116 -5.31 -10.10 15.30
N VAL A 117 -4.73 -8.92 15.56
CA VAL A 117 -3.69 -8.31 14.69
C VAL A 117 -2.46 -9.22 14.55
N GLY A 118 -2.00 -9.84 15.65
CA GLY A 118 -0.88 -10.78 15.59
C GLY A 118 -1.21 -12.09 14.88
N ILE A 119 -2.47 -12.54 14.95
CA ILE A 119 -2.96 -13.71 14.21
C ILE A 119 -2.99 -13.38 12.72
N GLU A 120 -3.52 -12.22 12.33
CA GLU A 120 -3.56 -11.74 10.95
C GLU A 120 -2.16 -11.60 10.36
N LEU A 121 -1.19 -11.06 11.12
CA LEU A 121 0.21 -11.02 10.72
C LEU A 121 0.75 -12.42 10.43
N HIS A 122 0.47 -13.41 11.29
CA HIS A 122 0.93 -14.78 11.06
C HIS A 122 0.34 -15.39 9.78
N HIS A 123 -0.94 -15.14 9.50
CA HIS A 123 -1.58 -15.60 8.27
C HIS A 123 -1.00 -14.89 7.04
N ALA A 124 -0.70 -13.58 7.13
CA ALA A 124 -0.03 -12.86 6.05
C ALA A 124 1.40 -13.34 5.80
N LEU A 125 2.16 -13.71 6.84
CA LEU A 125 3.50 -14.28 6.67
C LEU A 125 3.44 -15.65 5.96
N ILE A 126 2.48 -16.50 6.33
CA ILE A 126 2.26 -17.77 5.62
C ILE A 126 1.87 -17.50 4.16
N LEU A 127 0.98 -16.53 3.94
CA LEU A 127 0.55 -16.15 2.60
C LEU A 127 1.71 -15.60 1.77
N ALA A 128 2.59 -14.79 2.37
CA ALA A 128 3.80 -14.28 1.74
C ALA A 128 4.76 -15.41 1.34
N LEU A 129 4.91 -16.45 2.16
CA LEU A 129 5.70 -17.64 1.81
C LEU A 129 5.08 -18.42 0.65
N ILE A 130 3.74 -18.55 0.62
CA ILE A 130 3.03 -19.19 -0.50
C ILE A 130 3.24 -18.41 -1.80
N PHE A 131 3.11 -17.07 -1.77
CA PHE A 131 3.34 -16.20 -2.92
C PHE A 131 4.81 -16.06 -3.31
N CYS A 132 5.73 -16.35 -2.39
CA CYS A 132 7.16 -16.38 -2.70
C CYS A 132 7.50 -17.48 -3.71
N VAL A 133 6.84 -18.64 -3.66
CA VAL A 133 7.10 -19.75 -4.58
C VAL A 133 6.89 -19.34 -6.05
N PRO A 134 5.72 -18.85 -6.48
CA PRO A 134 5.54 -18.40 -7.87
C PRO A 134 6.40 -17.17 -8.20
N GLY A 135 6.69 -16.30 -7.22
CA GLY A 135 7.58 -15.16 -7.42
C GLY A 135 9.03 -15.55 -7.73
N VAL A 136 9.57 -16.51 -6.98
CA VAL A 136 10.91 -17.06 -7.19
C VAL A 136 10.96 -17.82 -8.50
N ILE A 137 9.97 -18.66 -8.80
CA ILE A 137 9.91 -19.38 -10.09
C ILE A 137 9.85 -18.40 -11.26
N GLY A 138 9.00 -17.37 -11.19
CA GLY A 138 8.87 -16.37 -12.25
C GLY A 138 10.12 -15.53 -12.46
N THR A 139 10.87 -15.25 -11.39
CA THR A 139 12.13 -14.48 -11.47
C THR A 139 13.30 -15.37 -11.89
N ALA A 140 13.32 -16.63 -11.45
CA ALA A 140 14.35 -17.62 -11.79
C ALA A 140 14.21 -18.16 -13.22
N ALA A 141 13.06 -17.95 -13.88
CA ALA A 141 12.87 -18.19 -15.31
C ALA A 141 13.61 -17.15 -16.18
N ALA A 142 14.87 -16.87 -15.85
CA ALA A 142 15.67 -15.83 -16.48
C ALA A 142 15.90 -16.07 -17.97
N ASP A 143 16.07 -17.33 -18.37
CA ASP A 143 16.25 -17.72 -19.77
C ASP A 143 15.04 -17.36 -20.64
N PHE A 144 13.84 -17.51 -20.09
CA PHE A 144 12.60 -17.13 -20.79
C PHE A 144 12.57 -15.61 -21.05
N TRP A 145 12.88 -14.81 -20.03
CA TRP A 145 12.89 -13.35 -20.16
C TRP A 145 13.99 -12.82 -21.07
N CYS A 146 15.19 -13.42 -21.00
CA CYS A 146 16.31 -13.02 -21.87
C CYS A 146 16.06 -13.38 -23.33
N THR A 147 15.49 -14.56 -23.59
CA THR A 147 15.09 -14.98 -24.95
C THR A 147 13.97 -14.09 -25.49
N PHE A 148 13.00 -13.73 -24.65
CA PHE A 148 11.89 -12.86 -25.04
C PHE A 148 12.33 -11.43 -25.38
N ALA A 149 13.39 -10.95 -24.74
CA ALA A 149 13.91 -9.59 -24.94
C ALA A 149 15.02 -9.50 -26.02
N GLU A 150 15.41 -10.63 -26.65
CA GLU A 150 16.43 -10.68 -27.71
C GLU A 150 17.75 -9.96 -27.33
N LEU A 151 18.22 -10.15 -26.08
CA LEU A 151 19.47 -9.51 -25.65
C LEU A 151 20.69 -10.17 -26.29
N ASP A 152 21.70 -9.32 -26.53
CA ASP A 152 23.04 -9.78 -26.90
C ASP A 152 23.61 -10.71 -25.81
N ALA A 153 24.44 -11.68 -26.20
CA ALA A 153 24.86 -12.78 -25.33
C ALA A 153 25.51 -12.29 -24.01
N ASP A 154 26.31 -11.23 -24.06
CA ASP A 154 26.97 -10.66 -22.89
C ASP A 154 25.98 -9.96 -21.94
N ALA A 155 25.00 -9.25 -22.47
CA ALA A 155 23.97 -8.57 -21.68
C ALA A 155 22.97 -9.57 -21.07
N ALA A 156 22.70 -10.68 -21.77
CA ALA A 156 21.86 -11.77 -21.28
C ALA A 156 22.48 -12.45 -20.04
N VAL A 157 23.80 -12.68 -20.03
CA VAL A 157 24.48 -13.27 -18.85
C VAL A 157 24.36 -12.35 -17.63
N VAL A 158 24.52 -11.04 -17.80
CA VAL A 158 24.34 -10.06 -16.71
C VAL A 158 22.90 -10.06 -16.21
N ALA A 159 21.92 -10.06 -17.12
CA ALA A 159 20.50 -10.11 -16.77
C ALA A 159 20.14 -11.40 -16.01
N GLN A 160 20.66 -12.56 -16.43
CA GLN A 160 20.44 -13.83 -15.74
C GLN A 160 20.99 -13.81 -14.32
N ASN A 161 22.24 -13.37 -14.15
CA ASN A 161 22.86 -13.26 -12.83
C ASN A 161 22.10 -12.29 -11.92
N TYR A 162 21.63 -11.17 -12.48
CA TYR A 162 20.79 -10.20 -11.77
C TYR A 162 19.46 -10.82 -11.32
N LEU A 163 18.80 -11.58 -12.20
CA LEU A 163 17.51 -12.21 -11.92
C LEU A 163 17.63 -13.31 -10.87
N TRP A 164 18.68 -14.14 -10.91
CA TRP A 164 18.95 -15.13 -9.87
C TRP A 164 19.19 -14.49 -8.50
N ALA A 165 20.01 -13.45 -8.44
CA ALA A 165 20.24 -12.70 -7.20
C ALA A 165 18.95 -12.02 -6.69
N SER A 166 18.12 -11.48 -7.60
CA SER A 166 16.82 -10.89 -7.27
C SER A 166 15.81 -11.94 -6.79
N ALA A 167 15.84 -13.16 -7.32
CA ALA A 167 15.00 -14.27 -6.86
C ALA A 167 15.30 -14.60 -5.38
N PHE A 168 16.57 -14.51 -4.96
CA PHE A 168 16.95 -14.67 -3.56
C PHE A 168 16.53 -13.48 -2.66
N ALA A 169 16.40 -12.27 -3.22
CA ALA A 169 15.92 -11.07 -2.52
C ALA A 169 14.39 -11.04 -2.35
N LEU A 170 13.64 -11.73 -3.21
CA LEU A 170 12.17 -11.68 -3.22
C LEU A 170 11.49 -12.18 -1.93
N PRO A 171 11.88 -13.34 -1.33
CA PRO A 171 11.30 -13.79 -0.06
C PRO A 171 11.37 -12.76 1.07
N PRO A 172 12.54 -12.18 1.41
CA PRO A 172 12.61 -11.20 2.50
C PRO A 172 11.89 -9.89 2.18
N ILE A 173 11.82 -9.47 0.91
CA ILE A 173 11.04 -8.29 0.50
C ILE A 173 9.54 -8.49 0.81
N LEU A 174 8.98 -9.65 0.43
CA LEU A 174 7.58 -9.96 0.69
C LEU A 174 7.27 -10.04 2.19
N LEU A 175 8.12 -10.73 2.95
CA LEU A 175 7.96 -10.85 4.40
C LEU A 175 8.08 -9.49 5.10
N ALA A 176 9.06 -8.66 4.71
CA ALA A 176 9.21 -7.31 5.23
C ALA A 176 7.99 -6.45 4.92
N ARG A 177 7.35 -6.62 3.75
CA ARG A 177 6.13 -5.88 3.40
C ARG A 177 4.96 -6.16 4.34
N CYS A 178 4.84 -7.38 4.86
CA CYS A 178 3.85 -7.71 5.91
C CYS A 178 4.10 -6.90 7.19
N PHE A 179 5.35 -6.82 7.65
CA PHE A 179 5.72 -6.05 8.84
C PHE A 179 5.49 -4.55 8.63
N ILE A 180 5.88 -3.99 7.48
CA ILE A 180 5.64 -2.59 7.15
C ILE A 180 4.14 -2.26 7.20
N SER A 181 3.32 -3.13 6.63
CA SER A 181 1.87 -2.94 6.57
C SER A 181 1.22 -3.00 7.96
N VAL A 182 1.69 -3.89 8.84
CA VAL A 182 1.20 -3.96 10.23
C VAL A 182 1.72 -2.78 11.08
N ASN A 183 2.97 -2.38 10.92
CA ASN A 183 3.53 -1.20 11.59
C ASN A 183 2.75 0.07 11.20
N ALA A 184 2.38 0.20 9.93
CA ALA A 184 1.49 1.26 9.47
C ALA A 184 0.11 1.14 10.15
N ALA A 185 -0.48 -0.06 10.18
CA ALA A 185 -1.79 -0.31 10.78
C ALA A 185 -1.89 0.01 12.29
N VAL A 186 -0.78 -0.06 13.02
CA VAL A 186 -0.69 0.21 14.47
C VAL A 186 -0.32 1.68 14.77
N ASN A 187 -0.20 2.55 13.75
CA ASN A 187 0.27 3.95 13.85
C ASN A 187 1.75 4.12 14.23
N HIS A 188 2.61 3.12 13.97
CA HIS A 188 4.06 3.21 14.13
C HIS A 188 4.83 3.09 12.79
N PRO A 189 4.51 3.89 11.74
CA PRO A 189 5.23 3.83 10.46
C PRO A 189 6.66 4.37 10.56
N GLN A 190 7.01 5.08 11.63
CA GLN A 190 8.36 5.61 11.87
C GLN A 190 9.41 4.49 11.91
N ALA A 191 9.07 3.31 12.44
CA ALA A 191 9.99 2.18 12.43
C ALA A 191 10.32 1.73 11.01
N ALA A 192 9.32 1.68 10.12
CA ALA A 192 9.53 1.33 8.72
C ALA A 192 10.36 2.39 7.99
N MET A 193 10.13 3.67 8.26
CA MET A 193 10.94 4.76 7.74
C MET A 193 12.42 4.63 8.14
N ILE A 194 12.71 4.48 9.44
CA ILE A 194 14.09 4.40 9.94
C ILE A 194 14.81 3.20 9.35
N ILE A 195 14.18 2.01 9.37
CA ILE A 195 14.78 0.79 8.81
C ILE A 195 15.06 0.97 7.32
N THR A 196 14.10 1.49 6.55
CA THR A 196 14.28 1.64 5.08
C THR A 196 15.32 2.71 4.74
N ALA A 197 15.38 3.80 5.51
CA ALA A 197 16.39 4.85 5.34
C ALA A 197 17.81 4.35 5.67
N VAL A 198 17.96 3.55 6.75
CA VAL A 198 19.24 2.91 7.08
C VAL A 198 19.66 1.94 5.98
N MET A 199 18.73 1.14 5.45
CA MET A 199 19.03 0.22 4.33
C MET A 199 19.45 0.97 3.07
N LEU A 200 18.83 2.11 2.76
CA LEU A 200 19.25 2.98 1.66
C LEU A 200 20.67 3.54 1.89
N ALA A 201 20.97 4.01 3.10
CA ALA A 201 22.30 4.53 3.44
C ALA A 201 23.39 3.44 3.34
N LEU A 202 23.09 2.22 3.79
CA LEU A 202 23.98 1.07 3.67
C LEU A 202 24.10 0.56 2.23
N LYS A 203 23.13 0.88 1.35
CA LYS A 203 23.15 0.42 -0.03
C LYS A 203 24.28 1.00 -0.87
N VAL A 204 24.57 2.28 -0.72
CA VAL A 204 25.65 2.96 -1.47
C VAL A 204 27.01 2.25 -1.28
N PRO A 205 27.51 2.03 -0.06
CA PRO A 205 28.80 1.35 0.13
C PRO A 205 28.74 -0.13 -0.27
N LEU A 206 27.63 -0.84 -0.01
CA LEU A 206 27.51 -2.24 -0.44
C LEU A 206 27.55 -2.37 -1.97
N ASN A 207 26.82 -1.51 -2.69
CA ASN A 207 26.84 -1.50 -4.15
C ASN A 207 28.26 -1.26 -4.67
N GLU A 208 28.99 -0.29 -4.14
CA GLU A 208 30.39 -0.04 -4.53
C GLU A 208 31.28 -1.28 -4.31
N ILE A 209 31.16 -1.95 -3.16
CA ILE A 209 31.96 -3.15 -2.83
C ILE A 209 31.64 -4.32 -3.79
N PHE A 210 30.36 -4.62 -4.04
CA PHE A 210 29.96 -5.77 -4.85
C PHE A 210 30.09 -5.51 -6.35
N MET A 211 29.93 -4.26 -6.80
CA MET A 211 30.02 -3.92 -8.21
C MET A 211 31.47 -3.77 -8.67
N LYS A 212 32.33 -3.07 -7.90
CA LYS A 212 33.75 -2.88 -8.27
C LYS A 212 34.66 -4.00 -7.76
N GLY A 213 34.21 -4.78 -6.78
CA GLY A 213 35.04 -5.74 -6.07
C GLY A 213 35.94 -5.07 -5.03
N TRP A 214 36.07 -5.67 -3.85
CA TRP A 214 37.04 -5.26 -2.83
C TRP A 214 37.71 -6.49 -2.23
N GLY A 215 39.04 -6.57 -2.34
CA GLY A 215 39.84 -7.61 -1.72
C GLY A 215 39.58 -9.00 -2.31
N ALA A 216 38.92 -9.88 -1.53
CA ALA A 216 38.63 -11.27 -1.91
C ALA A 216 37.31 -11.47 -2.67
N ILE A 217 36.51 -10.41 -2.86
CA ILE A 217 35.23 -10.47 -3.57
C ILE A 217 35.47 -10.10 -5.04
N PRO A 218 35.23 -11.02 -6.01
CA PRO A 218 35.38 -10.72 -7.43
C PRO A 218 34.36 -9.65 -7.86
N ALA A 219 34.75 -8.79 -8.81
CA ALA A 219 33.84 -7.80 -9.38
C ALA A 219 32.68 -8.51 -10.09
N MET A 220 31.47 -8.39 -9.54
CA MET A 220 30.26 -9.02 -10.10
C MET A 220 29.54 -8.12 -11.12
N GLY A 221 30.11 -6.95 -11.44
CA GLY A 221 29.54 -5.99 -12.40
C GLY A 221 28.12 -5.57 -12.01
N GLY A 222 27.24 -5.47 -13.01
CA GLY A 222 25.83 -5.10 -12.80
C GLY A 222 25.05 -6.03 -11.86
N ALA A 223 25.41 -7.31 -11.77
CA ALA A 223 24.75 -8.27 -10.87
C ALA A 223 25.00 -7.97 -9.37
N GLY A 224 26.09 -7.24 -9.05
CA GLY A 224 26.41 -6.83 -7.68
C GLY A 224 25.34 -5.95 -7.01
N ALA A 225 24.56 -5.21 -7.80
CA ALA A 225 23.44 -4.41 -7.30
C ALA A 225 22.28 -5.27 -6.76
N ALA A 226 21.96 -6.38 -7.45
CA ALA A 226 20.95 -7.33 -6.98
C ALA A 226 21.40 -8.07 -5.71
N VAL A 227 22.68 -8.47 -5.64
CA VAL A 227 23.24 -9.13 -4.44
C VAL A 227 23.21 -8.20 -3.23
N SER A 228 23.60 -6.94 -3.41
CA SER A 228 23.53 -5.92 -2.37
C SER A 228 22.08 -5.73 -1.88
N THR A 229 21.13 -5.66 -2.81
CA THR A 229 19.71 -5.57 -2.49
C THR A 229 19.20 -6.82 -1.76
N ALA A 230 19.67 -8.01 -2.11
CA ALA A 230 19.33 -9.24 -1.41
C ALA A 230 19.80 -9.22 0.05
N ILE A 231 21.08 -8.89 0.28
CA ILE A 231 21.67 -8.81 1.63
C ILE A 231 20.93 -7.79 2.50
N LEU A 232 20.66 -6.60 1.94
CA LEU A 232 19.92 -5.55 2.65
C LEU A 232 18.48 -5.96 2.94
N SER A 233 17.83 -6.67 2.03
CA SER A 233 16.46 -7.15 2.24
C SER A 233 16.39 -8.17 3.38
N TRP A 234 17.36 -9.08 3.46
CA TRP A 234 17.51 -9.99 4.60
C TRP A 234 17.81 -9.23 5.90
N GLY A 235 18.70 -8.24 5.86
CA GLY A 235 18.97 -7.35 7.00
C GLY A 235 17.72 -6.60 7.48
N ALA A 236 16.92 -6.09 6.54
CA ALA A 236 15.65 -5.43 6.84
C ALA A 236 14.66 -6.40 7.48
N LEU A 237 14.54 -7.63 6.98
CA LEU A 237 13.68 -8.65 7.58
C LEU A 237 14.08 -8.95 9.03
N VAL A 238 15.37 -9.12 9.29
CA VAL A 238 15.89 -9.33 10.66
C VAL A 238 15.61 -8.13 11.54
N ALA A 239 15.81 -6.91 11.04
CA ALA A 239 15.51 -5.67 11.77
C ALA A 239 14.00 -5.56 12.12
N TYR A 240 13.11 -5.84 11.17
CA TYR A 240 11.67 -5.85 11.39
C TYR A 240 11.25 -6.92 12.40
N TRP A 241 11.85 -8.12 12.32
CA TRP A 241 11.58 -9.20 13.25
C TRP A 241 12.08 -8.89 14.66
N LEU A 242 13.26 -8.30 14.79
CA LEU A 242 13.82 -7.87 16.07
C LEU A 242 12.96 -6.76 16.68
N TYR A 243 12.58 -5.76 15.89
CA TYR A 243 11.67 -4.68 16.32
C TYR A 243 10.34 -5.24 16.82
N TRP A 244 9.74 -6.20 16.10
CA TRP A 244 8.52 -6.89 16.53
C TRP A 244 8.68 -7.62 17.88
N LYS A 245 9.89 -8.14 18.18
CA LYS A 245 10.21 -8.86 19.43
C LYS A 245 10.63 -7.99 20.60
N THR A 246 11.22 -6.83 20.37
CA THR A 246 11.74 -5.97 21.44
C THR A 246 10.76 -4.87 21.83
N ALA A 247 9.97 -4.35 20.89
CA ALA A 247 9.12 -3.20 21.16
C ALA A 247 7.95 -3.57 22.11
N PRO A 248 7.78 -2.82 23.23
CA PRO A 248 6.77 -3.11 24.25
C PRO A 248 5.34 -2.93 23.73
N ASP A 249 5.12 -2.00 22.79
CA ASP A 249 3.80 -1.73 22.19
C ASP A 249 3.20 -2.94 21.47
N PHE A 250 4.05 -3.83 20.95
CA PHE A 250 3.63 -5.06 20.28
C PHE A 250 3.45 -6.24 21.23
N ALA A 251 3.81 -6.11 22.52
CA ALA A 251 3.71 -7.21 23.48
C ALA A 251 2.27 -7.73 23.61
N ALA A 252 1.28 -6.83 23.58
CA ALA A 252 -0.15 -7.18 23.61
C ALA A 252 -0.65 -7.88 22.33
N MET A 253 0.10 -7.77 21.22
CA MET A 253 -0.23 -8.37 19.93
C MET A 253 0.45 -9.72 19.70
N ARG A 254 1.43 -10.09 20.54
CA ARG A 254 2.17 -11.34 20.39
C ARG A 254 1.28 -12.54 20.71
N PRO A 255 1.11 -13.51 19.79
CA PRO A 255 0.36 -14.72 20.09
C PRO A 255 1.10 -15.54 21.15
N THR A 256 0.49 -15.76 22.32
CA THR A 256 1.02 -16.64 23.39
C THR A 256 1.08 -18.12 22.97
N ARG A 257 0.40 -18.49 21.87
CA ARG A 257 0.34 -19.84 21.31
C ARG A 257 0.28 -19.73 19.79
N ARG A 258 0.88 -20.69 19.06
CA ARG A 258 0.78 -20.75 17.58
C ARG A 258 -0.71 -20.70 17.20
N PRO A 259 -1.14 -19.69 16.42
CA PRO A 259 -2.54 -19.56 16.06
C PRO A 259 -2.96 -20.74 15.18
N LYS A 260 -4.18 -21.24 15.37
CA LYS A 260 -4.74 -22.24 14.46
C LYS A 260 -4.86 -21.62 13.07
N ILE A 261 -4.37 -22.34 12.06
CA ILE A 261 -4.50 -21.98 10.65
C ILE A 261 -5.98 -22.07 10.31
N ALA A 262 -6.64 -20.91 10.17
CA ALA A 262 -8.06 -20.85 9.84
C ALA A 262 -8.21 -20.39 8.39
N LEU A 263 -8.78 -21.25 7.54
CA LEU A 263 -9.01 -20.96 6.12
C LEU A 263 -9.81 -19.67 5.89
N SER A 264 -10.77 -19.37 6.79
CA SER A 264 -11.57 -18.14 6.72
C SER A 264 -10.73 -16.85 6.79
N ASN A 265 -9.63 -16.84 7.55
CA ASN A 265 -8.75 -15.68 7.62
C ASN A 265 -7.96 -15.51 6.32
N PHE A 266 -7.49 -16.62 5.73
CA PHE A 266 -6.82 -16.58 4.42
C PHE A 266 -7.74 -16.04 3.33
N GLU A 267 -8.99 -16.49 3.30
CA GLU A 267 -9.98 -16.03 2.33
C GLU A 267 -10.24 -14.52 2.46
N SER A 268 -10.35 -14.00 3.70
CA SER A 268 -10.53 -12.57 3.92
C SER A 268 -9.34 -11.74 3.45
N LEU A 269 -8.11 -12.17 3.75
CA LEU A 269 -6.89 -11.49 3.28
C LEU A 269 -6.77 -11.57 1.75
N LEU A 270 -7.01 -12.73 1.15
CA LEU A 270 -6.94 -12.93 -0.31
C LEU A 270 -8.01 -12.13 -1.05
N ARG A 271 -9.24 -12.09 -0.54
CA ARG A 271 -10.32 -11.32 -1.16
C ARG A 271 -10.02 -9.82 -1.23
N ILE A 272 -9.31 -9.29 -0.25
CA ILE A 272 -8.91 -7.87 -0.22
C ILE A 272 -7.64 -7.66 -1.03
N GLY A 273 -6.63 -8.51 -0.82
CA GLY A 273 -5.30 -8.40 -1.41
C GLY A 273 -5.22 -8.73 -2.89
N PHE A 274 -5.85 -9.82 -3.34
CA PHE A 274 -5.76 -10.28 -4.73
C PHE A 274 -6.17 -9.19 -5.72
N PRO A 275 -7.30 -8.46 -5.52
CA PRO A 275 -7.63 -7.33 -6.40
C PRO A 275 -6.61 -6.18 -6.40
N ILE A 276 -5.92 -5.93 -5.28
CA ILE A 276 -4.90 -4.88 -5.18
C ILE A 276 -3.67 -5.26 -6.00
N GLY A 277 -3.21 -6.52 -5.91
CA GLY A 277 -2.08 -7.02 -6.69
C GLY A 277 -2.37 -7.01 -8.19
N VAL A 278 -3.55 -7.50 -8.58
CA VAL A 278 -4.00 -7.51 -9.98
C VAL A 278 -4.11 -6.09 -10.55
N ALA A 279 -4.63 -5.13 -9.79
CA ALA A 279 -4.68 -3.74 -10.22
C ALA A 279 -3.28 -3.16 -10.50
N GLY A 280 -2.30 -3.43 -9.63
CA GLY A 280 -0.91 -3.01 -9.84
C GLY A 280 -0.24 -3.70 -11.02
N PHE A 281 -0.56 -4.97 -11.27
CA PHE A 281 -0.08 -5.70 -12.45
C PHE A 281 -0.59 -5.07 -13.76
N PHE A 282 -1.87 -4.72 -13.82
CA PHE A 282 -2.44 -4.03 -14.98
C PHE A 282 -1.85 -2.64 -15.19
N GLU A 283 -1.60 -1.90 -14.12
CA GLU A 283 -0.97 -0.58 -14.17
C GLU A 283 0.44 -0.66 -14.79
N MET A 284 1.25 -1.60 -14.30
CA MET A 284 2.61 -1.81 -14.80
C MET A 284 2.66 -2.30 -16.26
N THR A 285 1.74 -3.19 -16.62
CA THR A 285 1.60 -3.68 -18.00
C THR A 285 1.20 -2.53 -18.92
N SER A 286 0.29 -1.65 -18.49
CA SER A 286 -0.16 -0.50 -19.27
C SER A 286 0.98 0.48 -19.57
N PHE A 287 1.80 0.83 -18.58
CA PHE A 287 2.95 1.71 -18.79
C PHE A 287 3.99 1.10 -19.74
N THR A 288 4.21 -0.20 -19.63
CA THR A 288 5.19 -0.88 -20.49
C THR A 288 4.66 -1.00 -21.92
N MET A 289 3.38 -1.31 -22.09
CA MET A 289 2.75 -1.32 -23.40
C MET A 289 2.79 0.07 -24.06
N MET A 290 2.58 1.14 -23.28
CA MET A 290 2.74 2.51 -23.76
C MET A 290 4.18 2.77 -24.23
N THR A 291 5.18 2.33 -23.46
CA THR A 291 6.61 2.48 -23.82
C THR A 291 6.93 1.77 -25.13
N ILE A 292 6.47 0.52 -25.30
CA ILE A 292 6.69 -0.28 -26.53
C ILE A 292 6.04 0.38 -27.75
N LEU A 293 4.84 0.93 -27.61
CA LEU A 293 4.16 1.63 -28.71
C LEU A 293 4.90 2.93 -29.07
N LEU A 294 5.30 3.71 -28.07
CA LEU A 294 6.10 4.91 -28.27
C LEU A 294 7.45 4.62 -28.92
N ALA A 295 8.02 3.43 -28.70
CA ALA A 295 9.28 3.03 -29.32
C ALA A 295 9.27 3.04 -30.85
N ARG A 296 8.09 2.84 -31.45
CA ARG A 296 7.91 2.88 -32.91
C ARG A 296 7.90 4.30 -33.48
N LEU A 297 7.74 5.33 -32.65
CA LEU A 297 7.65 6.73 -33.07
C LEU A 297 9.02 7.45 -33.11
N GLY A 298 10.08 6.82 -32.58
CA GLY A 298 11.45 7.32 -32.63
C GLY A 298 12.12 7.41 -31.26
N GLU A 299 13.46 7.38 -31.25
CA GLU A 299 14.27 7.32 -30.02
C GLU A 299 14.16 8.59 -29.15
N SER A 300 14.12 9.77 -29.79
CA SER A 300 13.93 11.06 -29.09
C SER A 300 12.58 11.13 -28.36
N VAL A 301 11.56 10.46 -28.89
CA VAL A 301 10.19 10.41 -28.37
C VAL A 301 10.14 9.54 -27.11
N ILE A 302 10.79 8.37 -27.14
CA ILE A 302 10.92 7.47 -25.97
C ILE A 302 11.69 8.16 -24.85
N SER A 303 12.80 8.81 -25.19
CA SER A 303 13.64 9.50 -24.21
C SER A 303 12.86 10.61 -23.50
N GLY A 304 12.08 11.40 -24.25
CA GLY A 304 11.17 12.39 -23.69
C GLY A 304 10.09 11.77 -22.79
N HIS A 305 9.50 10.63 -23.19
CA HIS A 305 8.55 9.90 -22.36
C HIS A 305 9.16 9.42 -21.05
N GLN A 306 10.37 8.85 -21.08
CA GLN A 306 11.02 8.27 -19.92
C GLN A 306 11.30 9.33 -18.84
N ILE A 307 11.71 10.53 -19.24
CA ILE A 307 11.89 11.67 -18.32
C ILE A 307 10.58 11.97 -17.59
N VAL A 308 9.48 12.10 -18.33
CA VAL A 308 8.18 12.42 -17.75
C VAL A 308 7.61 11.27 -16.93
N ALA A 309 7.79 10.03 -17.36
CA ALA A 309 7.38 8.84 -16.60
C ALA A 309 8.07 8.79 -15.23
N ASN A 310 9.38 9.06 -15.17
CA ASN A 310 10.12 9.14 -13.91
C ASN A 310 9.59 10.25 -12.99
N LEU A 311 9.27 11.43 -13.54
CA LEU A 311 8.66 12.52 -12.76
C LEU A 311 7.28 12.13 -12.20
N VAL A 312 6.44 11.47 -13.02
CA VAL A 312 5.13 10.99 -12.60
C VAL A 312 5.27 9.95 -11.48
N TYR A 313 6.22 9.02 -11.57
CA TYR A 313 6.51 8.07 -10.48
C TYR A 313 6.93 8.76 -9.19
N LEU A 314 7.75 9.81 -9.26
CA LEU A 314 8.16 10.58 -8.09
C LEU A 314 6.96 11.28 -7.43
N TYR A 315 6.09 11.89 -8.24
CA TYR A 315 4.90 12.57 -7.74
C TYR A 315 3.85 11.62 -7.19
N TYR A 316 3.70 10.42 -7.77
CA TYR A 316 2.78 9.37 -7.33
C TYR A 316 2.96 8.97 -5.86
N VAL A 317 4.18 9.05 -5.33
CA VAL A 317 4.51 8.66 -3.94
C VAL A 317 3.74 9.48 -2.91
N LEU A 318 3.52 10.77 -3.18
CA LEU A 318 2.92 11.67 -2.20
C LEU A 318 1.43 11.36 -1.98
N PRO A 319 0.56 11.29 -3.02
CA PRO A 319 -0.81 10.85 -2.87
C PRO A 319 -0.92 9.42 -2.33
N LEU A 320 -0.04 8.51 -2.75
CA LEU A 320 -0.01 7.14 -2.25
C LEU A 320 0.21 7.10 -0.73
N ALA A 321 1.18 7.87 -0.21
CA ALA A 321 1.47 7.92 1.22
C ALA A 321 0.29 8.50 2.04
N ILE A 322 -0.33 9.58 1.55
CA ILE A 322 -1.52 10.17 2.16
C ILE A 322 -2.71 9.18 2.12
N GLY A 323 -2.87 8.46 1.01
CA GLY A 323 -3.89 7.43 0.83
C GLY A 323 -3.71 6.25 1.78
N LEU A 324 -2.49 5.70 1.90
CA LEU A 324 -2.18 4.60 2.82
C LEU A 324 -2.41 5.01 4.28
N ALA A 325 -1.97 6.22 4.67
CA ALA A 325 -2.26 6.78 5.99
C ALA A 325 -3.77 6.91 6.24
N GLY A 326 -4.51 7.41 5.25
CA GLY A 326 -5.97 7.52 5.28
C GLY A 326 -6.67 6.18 5.41
N THR A 327 -6.19 5.16 4.69
CA THR A 327 -6.69 3.78 4.73
C THR A 327 -6.66 3.24 6.15
N VAL A 328 -5.50 3.31 6.80
CA VAL A 328 -5.29 2.83 8.17
C VAL A 328 -6.23 3.54 9.14
N LEU A 329 -6.27 4.87 9.11
CA LEU A 329 -7.07 5.66 10.04
C LEU A 329 -8.58 5.43 9.83
N VAL A 330 -9.04 5.26 8.59
CA VAL A 330 -10.44 4.90 8.27
C VAL A 330 -10.76 3.51 8.79
N SER A 331 -9.91 2.51 8.56
CA SER A 331 -10.10 1.16 9.07
C SER A 331 -10.15 1.12 10.60
N GLN A 332 -9.27 1.88 11.28
CA GLN A 332 -9.29 2.04 12.73
C GLN A 332 -10.60 2.68 13.22
N CYS A 333 -11.07 3.75 12.58
CA CYS A 333 -12.33 4.40 12.94
C CYS A 333 -13.54 3.45 12.76
N LEU A 334 -13.52 2.61 11.71
CA LEU A 334 -14.55 1.61 11.49
C LEU A 334 -14.52 0.51 12.55
N GLY A 335 -13.33 0.02 12.91
CA GLY A 335 -13.13 -0.94 14.01
C GLY A 335 -13.59 -0.39 15.36
N ALA A 336 -13.35 0.90 15.61
CA ALA A 336 -13.78 1.61 16.82
C ALA A 336 -15.29 1.94 16.83
N LYS A 337 -16.06 1.51 15.82
CA LYS A 337 -17.49 1.81 15.63
C LYS A 337 -17.80 3.32 15.52
N GLN A 338 -16.90 4.09 14.92
CA GLN A 338 -17.02 5.54 14.72
C GLN A 338 -17.10 5.92 13.22
N PRO A 339 -18.12 5.47 12.48
CA PRO A 339 -18.19 5.67 11.02
C PRO A 339 -18.40 7.13 10.61
N GLN A 340 -18.92 8.00 11.49
CA GLN A 340 -18.99 9.44 11.22
C GLN A 340 -17.60 10.09 11.17
N GLN A 341 -16.69 9.65 12.03
CA GLN A 341 -15.30 10.10 12.01
C GLN A 341 -14.58 9.55 10.79
N ALA A 342 -14.82 8.28 10.44
CA ALA A 342 -14.32 7.69 9.19
C ALA A 342 -14.73 8.51 7.96
N ARG A 343 -16.00 8.92 7.85
CA ARG A 343 -16.47 9.78 6.76
C ARG A 343 -15.74 11.12 6.67
N ASN A 344 -15.65 11.82 7.80
CA ASN A 344 -14.99 13.13 7.84
C ASN A 344 -13.50 13.02 7.48
N LEU A 345 -12.86 11.94 7.92
CA LEU A 345 -11.48 11.62 7.58
C LEU A 345 -11.31 11.31 6.09
N SER A 346 -12.18 10.49 5.49
CA SER A 346 -12.15 10.20 4.04
C SER A 346 -12.21 11.49 3.21
N LEU A 347 -13.10 12.42 3.57
CA LEU A 347 -13.19 13.72 2.91
C LEU A 347 -11.93 14.59 3.11
N ARG A 348 -11.30 14.52 4.29
CA ARG A 348 -10.04 15.22 4.57
C ARG A 348 -8.89 14.64 3.73
N VAL A 349 -8.81 13.33 3.60
CA VAL A 349 -7.81 12.63 2.78
C VAL A 349 -7.91 13.07 1.32
N LEU A 350 -9.12 13.10 0.73
CA LEU A 350 -9.29 13.61 -0.65
C LEU A 350 -8.87 15.06 -0.78
N LYS A 351 -9.26 15.92 0.17
CA LYS A 351 -8.91 17.35 0.12
C LYS A 351 -7.39 17.56 0.21
N VAL A 352 -6.72 16.89 1.14
CA VAL A 352 -5.27 17.02 1.32
C VAL A 352 -4.53 16.45 0.10
N ALA A 353 -4.91 15.26 -0.39
CA ALA A 353 -4.31 14.68 -1.59
C ALA A 353 -4.50 15.57 -2.83
N GLY A 354 -5.70 16.09 -3.05
CA GLY A 354 -5.99 17.01 -4.16
C GLY A 354 -5.24 18.34 -4.08
N LEU A 355 -5.15 18.94 -2.88
CA LEU A 355 -4.35 20.17 -2.68
C LEU A 355 -2.85 19.93 -2.93
N CYS A 356 -2.30 18.83 -2.41
CA CYS A 356 -0.92 18.46 -2.68
C CYS A 356 -0.64 18.24 -4.17
N ALA A 357 -1.55 17.56 -4.88
CA ALA A 357 -1.43 17.31 -6.31
C ALA A 357 -1.55 18.59 -7.14
N LEU A 358 -2.43 19.53 -6.76
CA LEU A 358 -2.51 20.84 -7.39
C LEU A 358 -1.23 21.65 -7.20
N LEU A 359 -0.67 21.64 -5.98
CA LEU A 359 0.60 22.32 -5.69
C LEU A 359 1.75 21.73 -6.52
N LEU A 360 1.91 20.40 -6.52
CA LEU A 360 2.93 19.72 -7.32
C LEU A 360 2.74 19.92 -8.82
N GLY A 361 1.51 19.84 -9.31
CA GLY A 361 1.18 20.10 -10.72
C GLY A 361 1.50 21.54 -11.13
N THR A 362 1.20 22.52 -10.27
CA THR A 362 1.52 23.93 -10.52
C THR A 362 3.04 24.15 -10.56
N VAL A 363 3.79 23.61 -9.60
CA VAL A 363 5.26 23.65 -9.58
C VAL A 363 5.83 22.99 -10.84
N SER A 364 5.29 21.85 -11.25
CA SER A 364 5.74 21.14 -12.46
C SER A 364 5.54 21.96 -13.74
N ILE A 365 4.43 22.70 -13.85
CA ILE A 365 4.17 23.56 -15.01
C ILE A 365 5.10 24.78 -15.00
N LEU A 366 5.30 25.41 -13.84
CA LEU A 366 6.15 26.59 -13.69
C LEU A 366 7.62 26.28 -14.01
N PHE A 367 8.11 25.13 -13.55
CA PHE A 367 9.53 24.74 -13.68
C PHE A 367 9.75 23.69 -14.80
N ARG A 368 8.82 23.57 -15.77
CA ARG A 368 8.85 22.52 -16.80
C ARG A 368 10.15 22.47 -17.62
N GLU A 369 10.73 23.64 -17.94
CA GLU A 369 11.96 23.74 -18.73
C GLU A 369 13.19 23.40 -17.88
N GLU A 370 13.26 23.91 -16.65
CA GLU A 370 14.34 23.60 -15.70
C GLU A 370 14.38 22.10 -15.36
N ILE A 371 13.21 21.51 -15.12
CA ILE A 371 13.10 20.08 -14.84
C ILE A 371 13.53 19.27 -16.06
N ALA A 372 13.11 19.63 -17.28
CA ALA A 372 13.51 18.92 -18.48
C ALA A 372 15.04 19.02 -18.75
N ASN A 373 15.61 20.21 -18.58
CA ASN A 373 17.05 20.45 -18.73
C ASN A 373 17.90 19.75 -17.67
N LEU A 374 17.34 19.43 -16.50
CA LEU A 374 18.04 18.66 -15.47
C LEU A 374 18.28 17.20 -15.90
N TYR A 375 17.41 16.64 -16.75
CA TYR A 375 17.49 15.24 -17.18
C TYR A 375 18.29 15.05 -18.48
N SER A 376 18.26 16.01 -19.41
CA SER A 376 18.97 15.90 -20.68
C SER A 376 19.37 17.26 -21.21
N ASN A 377 20.52 17.31 -21.90
CA ASN A 377 21.00 18.50 -22.61
C ASN A 377 20.61 18.51 -24.11
N ASP A 378 19.98 17.44 -24.61
CA ASP A 378 19.55 17.36 -26.01
C ASP A 378 18.29 18.22 -26.24
N PRO A 379 18.35 19.27 -27.09
CA PRO A 379 17.22 20.14 -27.36
C PRO A 379 15.97 19.42 -27.89
N GLN A 380 16.14 18.32 -28.65
CA GLN A 380 14.99 17.58 -29.18
C GLN A 380 14.26 16.82 -28.06
N VAL A 381 15.00 16.16 -27.16
CA VAL A 381 14.44 15.43 -26.02
C VAL A 381 13.77 16.39 -25.03
N VAL A 382 14.42 17.52 -24.75
CA VAL A 382 13.87 18.58 -23.90
C VAL A 382 12.58 19.14 -24.51
N GLY A 383 12.55 19.41 -25.82
CA GLY A 383 11.35 19.88 -26.51
C GLY A 383 10.15 18.95 -26.36
N TRP A 384 10.37 17.64 -26.50
CA TRP A 384 9.33 16.63 -26.26
C TRP A 384 8.90 16.58 -24.79
N ALA A 385 9.85 16.56 -23.86
CA ALA A 385 9.55 16.52 -22.43
C ALA A 385 8.71 17.73 -21.98
N VAL A 386 9.11 18.95 -22.36
CA VAL A 386 8.40 20.20 -22.01
C VAL A 386 6.97 20.20 -22.54
N ALA A 387 6.74 19.70 -23.76
CA ALA A 387 5.40 19.61 -24.34
C ALA A 387 4.47 18.69 -23.54
N ILE A 388 5.02 17.64 -22.91
CA ILE A 388 4.24 16.63 -22.20
C ILE A 388 4.07 16.97 -20.72
N ILE A 389 5.01 17.67 -20.09
CA ILE A 389 4.92 18.03 -18.66
C ILE A 389 3.61 18.75 -18.35
N GLY A 390 3.08 19.55 -19.28
CA GLY A 390 1.75 20.15 -19.15
C GLY A 390 0.62 19.12 -19.01
N TYR A 391 0.62 18.08 -19.84
CA TYR A 391 -0.33 16.96 -19.73
C TYR A 391 -0.07 16.12 -18.48
N ALA A 392 1.20 15.92 -18.10
CA ALA A 392 1.58 15.18 -16.90
C ALA A 392 1.08 15.84 -15.61
N ALA A 393 1.02 17.17 -15.57
CA ALA A 393 0.44 17.90 -14.43
C ALA A 393 -1.07 17.65 -14.27
N ILE A 394 -1.81 17.62 -15.39
CA ILE A 394 -3.24 17.28 -15.40
C ILE A 394 -3.43 15.81 -15.01
N TYR A 395 -2.62 14.92 -15.60
CA TYR A 395 -2.58 13.50 -15.26
C TYR A 395 -2.39 13.30 -13.75
N HIS A 396 -1.41 13.98 -13.15
CA HIS A 396 -1.08 13.85 -11.75
C HIS A 396 -2.24 14.25 -10.81
N PHE A 397 -3.02 15.28 -11.17
CA PHE A 397 -4.18 15.66 -10.38
C PHE A 397 -5.25 14.55 -10.33
N PHE A 398 -5.59 13.97 -11.49
CA PHE A 398 -6.56 12.88 -11.56
C PHE A 398 -6.04 11.60 -10.91
N ASP A 399 -4.76 11.30 -11.11
CA ASP A 399 -4.06 10.20 -10.48
C ASP A 399 -4.10 10.29 -8.95
N ALA A 400 -3.74 11.44 -8.38
CA ALA A 400 -3.78 11.64 -6.93
C ALA A 400 -5.18 11.40 -6.33
N MET A 401 -6.22 11.89 -7.01
CA MET A 401 -7.61 11.71 -6.60
C MET A 401 -8.05 10.25 -6.71
N GLN A 402 -7.66 9.57 -7.78
CA GLN A 402 -7.95 8.17 -8.03
C GLN A 402 -7.26 7.25 -7.01
N VAL A 403 -5.96 7.45 -6.77
CA VAL A 403 -5.15 6.71 -5.78
C VAL A 403 -5.68 6.91 -4.37
N ALA A 404 -6.00 8.15 -3.98
CA ALA A 404 -6.56 8.45 -2.67
C ALA A 404 -7.93 7.76 -2.50
N GLY A 405 -8.80 7.81 -3.52
CA GLY A 405 -10.08 7.12 -3.51
C GLY A 405 -9.96 5.60 -3.40
N ASN A 406 -9.02 5.00 -4.16
CA ASN A 406 -8.72 3.57 -4.10
C ASN A 406 -8.24 3.15 -2.71
N CYS A 407 -7.33 3.92 -2.12
CA CYS A 407 -6.84 3.68 -0.76
C CYS A 407 -7.98 3.75 0.26
N LEU A 408 -8.87 4.73 0.16
CA LEU A 408 -10.01 4.82 1.07
C LEU A 408 -10.97 3.63 0.94
N LEU A 409 -11.24 3.17 -0.27
CA LEU A 409 -12.06 1.98 -0.52
C LEU A 409 -11.42 0.70 0.04
N ARG A 410 -10.08 0.57 -0.03
CA ARG A 410 -9.34 -0.49 0.70
C ARG A 410 -9.61 -0.40 2.21
N GLY A 411 -9.72 0.81 2.76
CA GLY A 411 -10.04 1.04 4.18
C GLY A 411 -11.44 0.56 4.57
N TYR A 412 -12.39 0.64 3.65
CA TYR A 412 -13.74 0.07 3.76
C TYR A 412 -13.82 -1.42 3.38
N GLN A 413 -12.69 -2.07 3.08
CA GLN A 413 -12.59 -3.46 2.63
C GLN A 413 -13.30 -3.74 1.28
N ILE A 414 -13.45 -2.73 0.42
CA ILE A 414 -14.03 -2.84 -0.92
C ILE A 414 -12.90 -2.65 -1.95
N THR A 415 -12.37 -3.73 -2.52
CA THR A 415 -11.20 -3.67 -3.43
C THR A 415 -11.48 -4.15 -4.85
N PHE A 416 -12.50 -4.99 -5.04
CA PHE A 416 -12.83 -5.57 -6.35
C PHE A 416 -13.33 -4.52 -7.37
N LEU A 417 -14.25 -3.65 -6.96
CA LEU A 417 -14.77 -2.60 -7.86
C LEU A 417 -13.67 -1.62 -8.31
N PRO A 418 -12.82 -1.07 -7.42
CA PRO A 418 -11.64 -0.29 -7.81
C PRO A 418 -10.76 -0.97 -8.85
N MET A 419 -10.47 -2.26 -8.67
CA MET A 419 -9.63 -3.03 -9.60
C MET A 419 -10.24 -3.06 -11.00
N VAL A 420 -11.53 -3.39 -11.13
CA VAL A 420 -12.21 -3.47 -12.43
C VAL A 420 -12.27 -2.11 -13.12
N VAL A 421 -12.62 -1.05 -12.38
CA VAL A 421 -12.65 0.31 -12.92
C VAL A 421 -11.26 0.73 -13.38
N HIS A 422 -10.22 0.45 -12.59
CA HIS A 422 -8.84 0.79 -12.94
C HIS A 422 -8.37 0.05 -14.20
N ALA A 423 -8.59 -1.26 -14.27
CA ALA A 423 -8.20 -2.07 -15.42
C ALA A 423 -8.94 -1.63 -16.69
N LEU A 424 -10.26 -1.40 -16.62
CA LEU A 424 -11.04 -1.01 -17.79
C LEU A 424 -10.77 0.42 -18.24
N MET A 425 -10.73 1.38 -17.32
CA MET A 425 -10.63 2.81 -17.68
C MET A 425 -9.20 3.22 -17.99
N THR A 426 -8.21 2.74 -17.22
CA THR A 426 -6.81 3.12 -17.41
C THR A 426 -6.12 2.23 -18.45
N CYS A 427 -6.21 0.91 -18.30
CA CYS A 427 -5.48 -0.01 -19.18
C CYS A 427 -6.19 -0.17 -20.54
N CYS A 428 -7.47 -0.56 -20.57
CA CYS A 428 -8.15 -0.77 -21.85
C CYS A 428 -8.58 0.57 -22.50
N GLY A 429 -9.21 1.45 -21.72
CA GLY A 429 -9.71 2.74 -22.17
C GLY A 429 -8.59 3.72 -22.48
N GLY A 430 -7.72 4.01 -21.50
CA GLY A 430 -6.63 4.97 -21.64
C GLY A 430 -5.65 4.60 -22.74
N LEU A 431 -5.18 3.36 -22.77
CA LEU A 431 -4.25 2.89 -23.80
C LEU A 431 -4.93 2.76 -25.19
N GLY A 432 -6.18 2.28 -25.24
CA GLY A 432 -6.92 2.16 -26.49
C GLY A 432 -7.23 3.51 -27.14
N VAL A 433 -7.70 4.48 -26.34
CA VAL A 433 -7.91 5.87 -26.79
C VAL A 433 -6.56 6.51 -27.17
N GLY A 434 -5.51 6.24 -26.40
CA GLY A 434 -4.15 6.71 -26.70
C GLY A 434 -3.63 6.18 -28.04
N TYR A 435 -3.85 4.90 -28.35
CA TYR A 435 -3.46 4.28 -29.62
C TYR A 435 -4.18 4.93 -30.82
N ILE A 436 -5.49 5.16 -30.71
CA ILE A 436 -6.28 5.80 -31.77
C ILE A 436 -5.80 7.24 -32.00
N LEU A 437 -5.61 8.03 -30.94
CA LEU A 437 -5.13 9.41 -31.01
C LEU A 437 -3.68 9.53 -31.53
N ALA A 438 -2.83 8.56 -31.21
CA ALA A 438 -1.43 8.57 -31.59
C ALA A 438 -1.20 8.19 -33.06
N TYR A 439 -1.91 7.17 -33.57
CA TYR A 439 -1.67 6.61 -34.90
C TYR A 439 -2.75 6.93 -35.94
N GLN A 440 -4.03 6.85 -35.57
CA GLN A 440 -5.12 7.00 -36.53
C GLN A 440 -5.58 8.45 -36.67
N GLY A 441 -5.43 9.25 -35.59
CA GLY A 441 -6.09 10.54 -35.49
C GLY A 441 -7.61 10.38 -35.41
N ILE A 442 -8.32 11.43 -35.01
CA ILE A 442 -9.79 11.42 -34.97
C ILE A 442 -10.26 12.52 -35.90
N ALA A 443 -10.77 12.17 -37.08
CA ALA A 443 -11.38 13.03 -38.11
C ALA A 443 -10.75 14.44 -38.31
N PHE A 444 -10.91 15.36 -37.35
CA PHE A 444 -10.38 16.73 -37.32
C PHE A 444 -8.99 16.89 -36.65
N ILE A 445 -8.49 15.87 -35.96
CA ILE A 445 -7.24 15.90 -35.19
C ILE A 445 -6.19 15.05 -35.91
N LYS A 446 -5.09 15.69 -36.36
CA LYS A 446 -3.92 14.98 -36.91
C LYS A 446 -3.31 14.04 -35.87
N PRO A 447 -2.69 12.92 -36.28
CA PRO A 447 -2.03 12.00 -35.35
C PRO A 447 -1.02 12.75 -34.48
N LEU A 448 -1.28 12.76 -33.17
CA LEU A 448 -0.54 13.55 -32.17
C LEU A 448 0.69 12.81 -31.64
N GLY A 449 0.93 11.58 -32.11
CA GLY A 449 2.01 10.71 -31.65
C GLY A 449 2.05 10.60 -30.12
N LEU A 450 3.14 11.07 -29.52
CA LEU A 450 3.39 11.04 -28.08
C LEU A 450 2.33 11.77 -27.25
N GLN A 451 1.85 12.93 -27.71
CA GLN A 451 0.83 13.69 -26.99
C GLN A 451 -0.51 12.93 -26.96
N GLY A 452 -0.81 12.18 -28.03
CA GLY A 452 -2.03 11.37 -28.13
C GLY A 452 -2.13 10.31 -27.03
N PHE A 453 -1.01 9.62 -26.72
CA PHE A 453 -0.98 8.66 -25.62
C PHE A 453 -1.19 9.31 -24.25
N TRP A 454 -0.55 10.45 -23.99
CA TRP A 454 -0.71 11.15 -22.71
C TRP A 454 -2.12 11.70 -22.53
N ILE A 455 -2.75 12.22 -23.59
CA ILE A 455 -4.15 12.65 -23.57
C ILE A 455 -5.07 11.44 -23.30
N GLY A 456 -4.86 10.32 -24.00
CA GLY A 456 -5.62 9.09 -23.78
C GLY A 456 -5.53 8.61 -22.33
N SER A 457 -4.32 8.55 -21.78
CA SER A 457 -4.06 8.21 -20.38
C SER A 457 -4.73 9.21 -19.42
N CYS A 458 -4.64 10.52 -19.66
CA CYS A 458 -5.33 11.53 -18.86
C CYS A 458 -6.84 11.32 -18.83
N VAL A 459 -7.46 11.04 -19.98
CA VAL A 459 -8.90 10.78 -20.08
C VAL A 459 -9.26 9.50 -19.32
N GLY A 460 -8.48 8.42 -19.48
CA GLY A 460 -8.67 7.18 -18.75
C GLY A 460 -8.64 7.37 -17.23
N LEU A 461 -7.64 8.09 -16.72
CA LEU A 461 -7.56 8.40 -15.29
C LEU A 461 -8.65 9.36 -14.82
N ALA A 462 -9.02 10.37 -15.62
CA ALA A 462 -10.08 11.30 -15.27
C ALA A 462 -11.42 10.55 -15.11
N LEU A 463 -11.73 9.64 -16.03
CA LEU A 463 -12.90 8.77 -15.93
C LEU A 463 -12.82 7.86 -14.69
N ALA A 464 -11.67 7.21 -14.46
CA ALA A 464 -11.47 6.38 -13.27
C ALA A 464 -11.68 7.17 -11.96
N ALA A 465 -11.10 8.37 -11.86
CA ALA A 465 -11.26 9.27 -10.72
C ALA A 465 -12.73 9.68 -10.55
N PHE A 466 -13.43 10.02 -11.64
CA PHE A 466 -14.84 10.40 -11.63
C PHE A 466 -15.77 9.27 -11.16
N PHE A 467 -15.41 8.00 -11.37
CA PHE A 467 -16.15 6.87 -10.82
C PHE A 467 -15.77 6.55 -9.36
N ILE A 468 -14.47 6.47 -9.06
CA ILE A 468 -13.96 6.01 -7.77
C ILE A 468 -14.23 7.02 -6.65
N VAL A 469 -14.03 8.31 -6.89
CA VAL A 469 -14.16 9.35 -5.86
C VAL A 469 -15.60 9.48 -5.34
N PRO A 470 -16.63 9.67 -6.20
CA PRO A 470 -18.01 9.72 -5.72
C PRO A 470 -18.45 8.41 -5.08
N PHE A 471 -17.97 7.26 -5.60
CA PHE A 471 -18.26 5.96 -4.99
C PHE A 471 -17.69 5.84 -3.58
N ALA A 472 -16.44 6.26 -3.36
CA ALA A 472 -15.80 6.31 -2.03
C ALA A 472 -16.55 7.25 -1.06
N VAL A 473 -17.02 8.40 -1.56
CA VAL A 473 -17.82 9.33 -0.74
C VAL A 473 -19.20 8.75 -0.42
N ARG A 474 -19.83 8.05 -1.39
CA ARG A 474 -21.13 7.40 -1.20
C ARG A 474 -21.05 6.25 -0.18
N THR A 475 -20.03 5.40 -0.26
CA THR A 475 -19.83 4.32 0.72
C THR A 475 -19.59 4.89 2.12
N ALA A 476 -18.78 5.94 2.24
CA ALA A 476 -18.59 6.67 3.49
C ALA A 476 -19.91 7.24 4.05
N ASN A 477 -20.75 7.82 3.19
CA ASN A 477 -22.06 8.36 3.58
C ASN A 477 -23.02 7.26 4.04
N VAL A 478 -23.13 6.16 3.30
CA VAL A 478 -24.03 5.04 3.62
C VAL A 478 -23.68 4.42 4.97
N GLN A 479 -22.38 4.18 5.23
CA GLN A 479 -21.92 3.61 6.49
C GLN A 479 -22.17 4.54 7.68
N ALA A 480 -21.97 5.86 7.48
CA ALA A 480 -22.30 6.87 8.48
C ALA A 480 -23.82 6.95 8.75
N HIS A 481 -24.65 6.82 7.71
CA HIS A 481 -26.11 6.82 7.87
C HIS A 481 -26.61 5.58 8.59
N ARG A 482 -26.17 4.36 8.24
CA ARG A 482 -26.57 3.12 8.94
C ARG A 482 -26.34 3.21 10.44
N SER A 483 -25.18 3.72 10.86
CA SER A 483 -24.89 3.91 12.29
C SER A 483 -25.81 4.93 12.98
N ARG A 484 -26.21 5.99 12.28
CA ARG A 484 -27.16 6.99 12.81
C ARG A 484 -28.54 6.39 12.98
N TRP A 485 -28.98 5.53 12.06
CA TRP A 485 -30.23 4.79 12.18
C TRP A 485 -30.18 3.82 13.36
N ASP A 486 -29.11 3.03 13.52
CA ASP A 486 -28.94 2.12 14.66
C ASP A 486 -28.95 2.86 16.01
N LEU A 487 -28.24 4.00 16.10
CA LEU A 487 -28.23 4.84 17.30
C LEU A 487 -29.60 5.50 17.56
N ARG A 488 -30.33 5.91 16.50
CA ARG A 488 -31.68 6.49 16.61
C ARG A 488 -32.73 5.45 17.01
N ILE A 489 -32.56 4.18 16.66
CA ILE A 489 -33.45 3.08 17.08
C ILE A 489 -33.10 2.62 18.51
N GLN A 490 -31.82 2.58 18.88
CA GLN A 490 -31.40 2.20 20.23
C GLN A 490 -31.75 3.24 21.31
N LYS A 491 -31.67 4.55 21.02
CA LYS A 491 -32.00 5.62 22.00
C LYS A 491 -33.44 5.54 22.56
N PRO A 492 -34.51 5.39 21.75
CA PRO A 492 -35.86 5.23 22.26
C PRO A 492 -36.06 3.87 22.95
N HIS A 493 -35.38 2.81 22.52
CA HIS A 493 -35.42 1.53 23.23
C HIS A 493 -34.76 1.58 24.62
N ARG A 494 -33.60 2.24 24.77
CA ARG A 494 -32.96 2.46 26.08
C ARG A 494 -33.79 3.36 26.99
N ARG A 495 -34.43 4.41 26.45
CA ARG A 495 -35.34 5.27 27.24
C ARG A 495 -36.58 4.50 27.69
N ARG A 496 -37.17 3.67 26.83
CA ARG A 496 -38.32 2.80 27.20
C ARG A 496 -37.93 1.71 28.19
N LEU A 497 -36.74 1.12 28.08
CA LEU A 497 -36.23 0.11 29.04
C LEU A 497 -35.86 0.73 30.39
N ALA A 498 -35.27 1.94 30.40
CA ALA A 498 -34.98 2.69 31.62
C ALA A 498 -36.25 3.18 32.32
N SER A 499 -37.31 3.54 31.58
CA SER A 499 -38.61 3.89 32.17
C SER A 499 -39.42 2.66 32.62
N THR A 500 -39.16 1.47 32.08
CA THR A 500 -39.86 0.23 32.47
C THR A 500 -39.16 -0.59 33.55
N THR A 501 -37.93 -0.25 33.94
CA THR A 501 -37.31 -0.85 35.14
C THR A 501 -37.91 -0.31 36.45
N ALA A 502 -38.80 0.69 36.38
CA ALA A 502 -39.66 1.13 37.48
C ALA A 502 -41.04 0.46 37.49
N MET A 503 -41.36 -0.45 36.55
CA MET A 503 -42.65 -1.15 36.53
C MET A 503 -42.46 -2.66 36.38
N ARG A 504 -42.37 -3.35 37.54
CA ARG A 504 -42.72 -4.77 37.66
C ARG A 504 -44.14 -4.95 37.09
N GLY A 505 -44.29 -5.59 35.94
CA GLY A 505 -45.62 -5.89 35.39
C GLY A 505 -45.69 -6.39 33.94
N SER A 506 -44.59 -6.46 33.18
CA SER A 506 -44.66 -6.80 31.74
C SER A 506 -43.97 -8.13 31.41
N LEU A 507 -44.47 -9.23 31.97
CA LEU A 507 -44.17 -10.60 31.48
C LEU A 507 -44.94 -10.94 30.18
N ARG A 508 -45.88 -10.08 29.73
CA ARG A 508 -46.67 -10.33 28.51
C ARG A 508 -45.94 -10.01 27.21
N PHE A 509 -44.98 -9.07 27.20
CA PHE A 509 -44.27 -8.70 25.96
C PHE A 509 -43.20 -9.71 25.53
N LEU A 510 -42.62 -10.48 26.47
CA LEU A 510 -41.71 -11.58 26.11
C LEU A 510 -42.44 -12.76 25.44
N LYS A 511 -43.73 -12.96 25.77
CA LYS A 511 -44.56 -14.03 25.18
C LYS A 511 -44.92 -13.73 23.72
N ILE A 512 -45.18 -12.47 23.37
CA ILE A 512 -45.46 -12.05 21.98
C ILE A 512 -44.19 -12.11 21.11
N ARG A 513 -43.02 -11.78 21.67
CA ARG A 513 -41.75 -11.88 20.94
C ARG A 513 -41.39 -13.34 20.60
N ARG A 514 -41.60 -14.29 21.53
CA ARG A 514 -41.42 -15.73 21.24
C ARG A 514 -42.43 -16.26 20.22
N LEU A 515 -43.66 -15.75 20.20
CA LEU A 515 -44.66 -16.10 19.18
C LEU A 515 -44.29 -15.58 17.79
N MET A 516 -43.75 -14.35 17.69
CA MET A 516 -43.26 -13.82 16.41
C MET A 516 -42.01 -14.54 15.90
N ASP A 517 -41.08 -14.92 16.77
CA ASP A 517 -39.88 -15.66 16.39
C ASP A 517 -40.24 -17.10 15.92
N CYS A 518 -41.25 -17.74 16.52
CA CYS A 518 -41.78 -19.03 16.04
C CYS A 518 -42.49 -18.92 14.68
N LEU A 519 -43.24 -17.85 14.43
CA LEU A 519 -43.92 -17.64 13.14
C LEU A 519 -42.93 -17.31 12.01
N LEU A 520 -41.85 -16.58 12.32
CA LEU A 520 -40.78 -16.28 11.36
C LEU A 520 -39.91 -17.50 11.04
N GLN A 521 -39.73 -18.44 11.98
CA GLN A 521 -39.04 -19.71 11.70
C GLN A 521 -39.89 -20.64 10.84
N ASN A 522 -41.20 -20.71 11.04
CA ASN A 522 -42.10 -21.51 10.20
C ASN A 522 -42.28 -20.95 8.77
N TRP A 523 -42.07 -19.64 8.56
CA TRP A 523 -42.13 -19.05 7.23
C TRP A 523 -40.86 -19.32 6.40
N LYS A 524 -39.71 -19.50 7.07
CA LYS A 524 -38.41 -19.79 6.44
C LYS A 524 -38.17 -21.27 6.08
N SER A 525 -39.09 -22.17 6.43
CA SER A 525 -38.98 -23.61 6.10
C SER A 525 -39.94 -24.04 4.98
N LYS A 526 -40.56 -23.09 4.27
CA LYS A 526 -41.50 -23.34 3.16
C LYS A 526 -41.15 -22.60 1.86
N GLU A 527 -39.98 -21.99 1.80
CA GLU A 527 -39.23 -21.74 0.56
C GLU A 527 -38.02 -22.68 0.58
#